data_AF-A0A150WZZ8-F1
#
_entry.id   AF-A0A150WZZ8-F1
#
_cell.length_a   1.000
_cell.length_b   1.000
_cell.length_c   1.000
_cell.angle_alpha   90.00
_cell.angle_beta   90.00
_cell.angle_gamma   90.00
#
_symmetry.space_group_name_H-M   'P 1'
#
loop_
_entity.id
_entity.type
_entity.pdbx_description
1 polymer ?
#
loop_
_entity_poly.entity_id
_entity_poly.type
_entity_poly.pdbx_seq_one_letter_code
_entity_poly.pdbx_strand_id
1 'polypeptide(L)'
;MEIDKALVKSFIKNYDYVFVGSAVEVLHFDDDIRRLISERDKGYSEVLFKVDSMIKGDYKLKQIVINQFDQGSCSEWFKIGDQFVIVGNRIENVIWNGGKKEDFLSLEEVPPAPSGYNNSIQIRENRKAYRYWKRLARRNTIVTTAMCSTFKMGTEYADLFLR
;
A
#
# COMPACT_ATOMS: atom_id res chain seq x y z
N MET A 1 -4.77 -18.02 -8.06
CA MET A 1 -3.71 -18.27 -7.07
C MET A 1 -4.37 -18.99 -5.92
N GLU A 2 -3.93 -20.20 -5.60
CA GLU A 2 -4.46 -20.96 -4.47
C GLU A 2 -3.69 -20.55 -3.22
N ILE A 3 -4.39 -20.15 -2.16
CA ILE A 3 -3.78 -19.70 -0.92
C ILE A 3 -3.93 -20.80 0.10
N ASP A 4 -2.80 -21.26 0.62
CA ASP A 4 -2.74 -22.31 1.62
C ASP A 4 -1.93 -21.87 2.86
N LYS A 5 -1.83 -22.77 3.85
CA LYS A 5 -1.07 -22.51 5.08
C LYS A 5 0.42 -22.31 4.85
N ALA A 6 1.00 -22.94 3.83
CA ALA A 6 2.43 -22.80 3.54
C ALA A 6 2.72 -21.40 2.97
N LEU A 7 1.86 -20.91 2.08
CA LEU A 7 1.92 -19.57 1.52
C LEU A 7 1.69 -18.51 2.60
N VAL A 8 0.73 -18.70 3.51
CA VAL A 8 0.51 -17.78 4.64
C VAL A 8 1.74 -17.68 5.53
N LYS A 9 2.39 -18.80 5.86
CA LYS A 9 3.66 -18.80 6.60
C LYS A 9 4.76 -18.07 5.83
N SER A 10 4.81 -18.24 4.51
CA SER A 10 5.74 -17.51 3.64
C SER A 10 5.47 -16.01 3.68
N PHE A 11 4.21 -15.58 3.61
CA PHE A 11 3.82 -14.18 3.73
C PHE A 11 4.23 -13.57 5.07
N ILE A 12 3.88 -14.23 6.17
CA ILE A 12 4.29 -13.80 7.52
C ILE A 12 5.82 -13.76 7.62
N LYS A 13 6.56 -14.68 7.00
CA LYS A 13 8.03 -14.65 7.04
C LYS A 13 8.61 -13.49 6.24
N ASN A 14 8.14 -13.25 5.02
CA ASN A 14 8.83 -12.42 4.04
C ASN A 14 8.39 -10.94 4.03
N TYR A 15 7.23 -10.61 4.60
CA TYR A 15 6.72 -9.24 4.60
C TYR A 15 6.88 -8.56 5.96
N ASP A 16 7.08 -7.25 5.96
CA ASP A 16 7.30 -6.49 7.19
C ASP A 16 6.07 -6.46 8.09
N TYR A 17 4.88 -6.38 7.48
CA TYR A 17 3.61 -6.21 8.16
C TYR A 17 2.57 -7.23 7.72
N VAL A 18 1.91 -7.84 8.71
CA VAL A 18 0.68 -8.61 8.57
C VAL A 18 -0.28 -8.20 9.68
N PHE A 19 -1.45 -7.69 9.34
CA PHE A 19 -2.40 -7.18 10.34
C PHE A 19 -3.85 -7.22 9.86
N VAL A 20 -4.76 -7.13 10.82
CA VAL A 20 -6.20 -7.00 10.59
C VAL A 20 -6.61 -5.57 10.95
N GLY A 21 -7.49 -5.00 10.15
CA GLY A 21 -8.03 -3.67 10.43
C GLY A 21 -9.09 -3.25 9.44
N SER A 22 -9.47 -1.97 9.51
CA SER A 22 -10.51 -1.39 8.66
C SER A 22 -10.06 -0.10 8.00
N ALA A 23 -10.54 0.13 6.77
CA ALA A 23 -10.30 1.39 6.08
C ALA A 23 -11.21 2.48 6.69
N VAL A 24 -10.63 3.62 7.08
CA VAL A 24 -11.35 4.69 7.78
C VAL A 24 -11.39 6.01 7.02
N GLU A 25 -10.41 6.30 6.17
CA GLU A 25 -10.38 7.51 5.36
C GLU A 25 -9.74 7.25 3.99
N VAL A 26 -10.27 7.89 2.94
CA VAL A 26 -9.67 7.90 1.61
C VAL A 26 -8.56 8.94 1.56
N LEU A 27 -7.39 8.54 1.07
CA LEU A 27 -6.25 9.41 0.91
C LEU A 27 -6.04 9.72 -0.57
N HIS A 28 -5.81 10.99 -0.87
CA HIS A 28 -5.38 11.43 -2.19
C HIS A 28 -4.77 12.82 -2.06
N PHE A 29 -3.76 13.14 -2.87
CA PHE A 29 -3.09 14.44 -2.82
C PHE A 29 -3.94 15.59 -3.39
N ASP A 30 -4.95 15.24 -4.19
CA ASP A 30 -5.88 16.15 -4.82
C ASP A 30 -7.29 15.98 -4.25
N ASP A 31 -7.84 17.05 -3.65
CA ASP A 31 -9.10 17.03 -2.92
C ASP A 31 -10.31 16.83 -3.84
N ASP A 32 -10.28 17.35 -5.07
CA ASP A 32 -11.39 17.20 -6.01
C ASP A 32 -11.46 15.75 -6.50
N ILE A 33 -10.30 15.16 -6.81
CA ILE A 33 -10.21 13.73 -7.14
C ILE A 33 -10.62 12.87 -5.95
N ARG A 34 -10.18 13.23 -4.73
CA ARG A 34 -10.59 12.53 -3.50
C ARG A 34 -12.11 12.50 -3.37
N ARG A 35 -12.78 13.65 -3.55
CA ARG A 35 -14.24 13.76 -3.46
C ARG A 35 -14.94 12.91 -4.52
N LEU A 36 -14.49 13.02 -5.77
CA LEU A 36 -15.05 12.25 -6.89
C LEU A 36 -14.90 10.73 -6.70
N ILE A 37 -13.76 10.30 -6.17
CA ILE A 37 -13.50 8.88 -5.89
C ILE A 37 -14.40 8.40 -4.74
N SER A 38 -14.51 9.18 -3.66
CA SER A 38 -15.37 8.87 -2.50
C SER A 38 -16.85 8.74 -2.86
N GLU A 39 -17.33 9.47 -3.87
CA GLU A 39 -18.72 9.42 -4.32
C GLU A 39 -19.05 8.18 -5.18
N ARG A 40 -18.05 7.48 -5.72
CA ARG A 40 -18.26 6.44 -6.75
C ARG A 40 -18.42 5.02 -6.23
N ASP A 41 -18.26 4.75 -4.93
CA ASP A 41 -18.30 3.41 -4.30
C ASP A 41 -17.45 2.32 -5.01
N LYS A 42 -16.45 2.75 -5.81
CA LYS A 42 -15.55 1.83 -6.53
C LYS A 42 -14.40 1.30 -5.66
N GLY A 43 -14.37 1.70 -4.40
CA GLY A 43 -13.29 1.44 -3.47
C GLY A 43 -12.01 2.22 -3.80
N TYR A 44 -10.99 2.06 -2.96
CA TYR A 44 -9.85 2.97 -2.86
C TYR A 44 -8.53 2.18 -2.82
N SER A 45 -7.47 2.72 -3.41
CA SER A 45 -6.11 2.17 -3.35
C SER A 45 -5.27 2.78 -2.23
N GLU A 46 -5.59 4.01 -1.84
CA GLU A 46 -4.87 4.79 -0.84
C GLU A 46 -5.82 5.12 0.30
N VAL A 47 -5.57 4.55 1.47
CA VAL A 47 -6.46 4.71 2.64
C VAL A 47 -5.68 4.89 3.93
N LEU A 48 -6.25 5.65 4.86
CA LEU A 48 -5.90 5.53 6.27
C LEU A 48 -6.63 4.30 6.80
N PHE A 49 -5.88 3.46 7.50
CA PHE A 49 -6.35 2.18 7.98
C PHE A 49 -6.18 2.11 9.49
N LYS A 50 -7.25 1.77 10.21
CA LYS A 50 -7.21 1.51 11.64
C LYS A 50 -6.77 0.07 11.85
N VAL A 51 -5.75 -0.13 12.68
CA VAL A 51 -5.24 -1.46 13.03
C VAL A 51 -6.03 -1.98 14.24
N ASP A 52 -6.73 -3.10 14.04
CA ASP A 52 -7.48 -3.78 15.11
C ASP A 52 -6.62 -4.87 15.77
N SER A 53 -5.85 -5.63 14.98
CA SER A 53 -4.90 -6.62 15.49
C SER A 53 -3.65 -6.72 14.62
N MET A 54 -2.50 -6.99 15.22
CA MET A 54 -1.22 -7.13 14.54
C MET A 54 -0.78 -8.59 14.61
N ILE A 55 -0.55 -9.24 13.47
CA ILE A 55 -0.02 -10.60 13.37
C ILE A 55 1.52 -10.53 13.32
N LYS A 56 2.05 -9.62 12.50
CA LYS A 56 3.48 -9.29 12.40
C LYS A 56 3.66 -7.79 12.14
N GLY A 57 4.61 -7.17 12.85
CA GLY A 57 4.99 -5.77 12.67
C GLY A 57 5.12 -5.06 14.03
N ASP A 58 5.00 -3.74 14.03
CA ASP A 58 4.99 -2.94 15.25
C ASP A 58 3.59 -2.92 15.92
N TYR A 59 3.47 -3.62 17.04
CA TYR A 59 2.24 -3.76 17.83
C TYR A 59 1.72 -2.45 18.46
N LYS A 60 2.51 -1.38 18.46
CA LYS A 60 2.09 -0.07 18.98
C LYS A 60 1.25 0.73 17.98
N LEU A 61 1.32 0.39 16.69
CA LEU A 61 0.61 1.11 15.65
C LEU A 61 -0.89 0.89 15.78
N LYS A 62 -1.64 2.00 15.86
CA LYS A 62 -3.10 2.02 15.84
C LYS A 62 -3.66 2.42 14.49
N GLN A 63 -2.84 3.07 13.67
CA GLN A 63 -3.19 3.51 12.32
C GLN A 63 -1.99 3.33 11.40
N ILE A 64 -2.27 2.94 10.15
CA ILE A 64 -1.30 2.75 9.08
C ILE A 64 -1.89 3.37 7.81
N VAL A 65 -1.04 4.03 7.02
CA VAL A 65 -1.41 4.47 5.68
C VAL A 65 -1.12 3.33 4.70
N ILE A 66 -2.12 2.94 3.94
CA ILE A 66 -1.99 1.93 2.88
C ILE A 66 -1.75 2.65 1.55
N ASN A 67 -0.77 2.16 0.80
CA ASN A 67 -0.51 2.54 -0.58
C ASN A 67 -0.53 1.28 -1.46
N GLN A 68 -1.71 0.95 -2.00
CA GLN A 68 -1.87 -0.16 -2.93
C GLN A 68 -1.70 0.34 -4.37
N PHE A 69 -0.99 -0.43 -5.19
CA PHE A 69 -0.95 -0.20 -6.63
C PHE A 69 -2.10 -0.94 -7.30
N ASP A 70 -2.73 -0.32 -8.29
CA ASP A 70 -3.69 -1.01 -9.16
C ASP A 70 -2.92 -2.03 -10.02
N GLN A 71 -3.03 -3.30 -9.66
CA GLN A 71 -2.36 -4.42 -10.33
C GLN A 71 -3.41 -5.31 -11.03
N GLY A 72 -4.51 -4.73 -11.51
CA GLY A 72 -5.54 -5.44 -12.26
C GLY A 72 -6.47 -6.29 -11.38
N SER A 73 -6.99 -7.39 -11.93
CA SER A 73 -8.21 -8.06 -11.43
C SER A 73 -8.09 -8.78 -10.09
N CYS A 74 -6.91 -8.89 -9.50
CA CYS A 74 -6.72 -9.52 -8.19
C CYS A 74 -6.61 -8.52 -7.02
N SER A 75 -6.59 -7.22 -7.33
CA SER A 75 -6.46 -6.19 -6.32
C SER A 75 -7.81 -5.96 -5.66
N GLU A 76 -7.89 -6.17 -4.34
CA GLU A 76 -9.08 -5.83 -3.57
C GLU A 76 -9.12 -4.34 -3.29
N TRP A 77 -10.19 -3.67 -3.71
CA TRP A 77 -10.36 -2.24 -3.46
C TRP A 77 -10.89 -2.00 -2.05
N PHE A 78 -10.27 -1.09 -1.31
CA PHE A 78 -10.71 -0.78 0.04
C PHE A 78 -12.04 -0.03 0.01
N LYS A 79 -13.01 -0.46 0.82
CA LYS A 79 -14.21 0.33 1.12
C LYS A 79 -14.15 0.79 2.56
N ILE A 80 -14.61 2.01 2.83
CA ILE A 80 -14.62 2.55 4.19
C ILE A 80 -15.54 1.70 5.06
N GLY A 81 -15.07 1.32 6.24
CA GLY A 81 -15.76 0.45 7.18
C GLY A 81 -15.54 -1.05 6.94
N ASP A 82 -15.12 -1.47 5.75
CA ASP A 82 -14.77 -2.87 5.50
C ASP A 82 -13.48 -3.24 6.23
N GLN A 83 -13.43 -4.50 6.69
CA GLN A 83 -12.31 -5.07 7.42
C GLN A 83 -11.51 -6.03 6.54
N PHE A 84 -10.19 -5.99 6.64
CA PHE A 84 -9.28 -6.78 5.82
C PHE A 84 -8.09 -7.31 6.63
N VAL A 85 -7.55 -8.44 6.18
CA VAL A 85 -6.16 -8.85 6.44
C VAL A 85 -5.27 -8.19 5.40
N ILE A 86 -4.27 -7.46 5.88
CA ILE A 86 -3.27 -6.78 5.06
C ILE A 86 -1.94 -7.49 5.20
N VAL A 87 -1.31 -7.80 4.07
CA VAL A 87 0.08 -8.24 3.98
C VAL A 87 0.85 -7.20 3.16
N GLY A 88 1.97 -6.71 3.67
CA GLY A 88 2.72 -5.67 2.96
C GLY A 88 4.07 -5.32 3.55
N ASN A 89 4.82 -4.53 2.79
CA ASN A 89 6.12 -4.01 3.19
C ASN A 89 6.01 -2.55 3.61
N ARG A 90 6.86 -2.15 4.55
CA ARG A 90 6.97 -0.76 4.93
C ARG A 90 7.56 0.03 3.78
N ILE A 91 7.00 1.20 3.50
CA ILE A 91 7.65 2.19 2.66
C ILE A 91 8.66 2.96 3.51
N GLU A 92 9.93 2.89 3.13
CA GLU A 92 11.03 3.55 3.82
C GLU A 92 11.25 4.98 3.32
N ASN A 93 11.04 5.22 2.02
CA ASN A 93 11.41 6.48 1.38
C ASN A 93 10.34 6.99 0.41
N VAL A 94 10.20 8.32 0.34
CA VAL A 94 9.45 9.02 -0.71
C VAL A 94 10.45 9.80 -1.56
N ILE A 95 10.63 9.38 -2.80
CA ILE A 95 11.67 9.88 -3.72
C ILE A 95 11.04 10.82 -4.75
N TRP A 96 11.66 12.00 -4.91
CA TRP A 96 11.34 12.95 -5.96
C TRP A 96 12.20 12.69 -7.18
N ASN A 97 11.58 12.25 -8.27
CA ASN A 97 12.24 12.11 -9.56
C ASN A 97 11.83 13.31 -10.42
N GLY A 98 12.47 14.45 -10.17
CA GLY A 98 12.32 15.63 -11.02
C GLY A 98 13.16 15.45 -12.27
N GLY A 99 12.59 14.91 -13.34
CA GLY A 99 13.30 14.80 -14.61
C GLY A 99 13.75 16.18 -15.10
N LYS A 100 15.02 16.30 -15.48
CA LYS A 100 15.38 17.21 -16.57
C LYS A 100 14.99 16.49 -17.85
N LYS A 101 14.38 17.20 -18.80
CA LYS A 101 13.82 16.67 -20.06
C LYS A 101 14.81 15.93 -20.98
N GLU A 102 16.09 15.84 -20.61
CA GLU A 102 17.20 15.46 -21.48
C GLU A 102 17.69 14.01 -21.29
N ASP A 103 17.23 13.29 -20.26
CA ASP A 103 17.67 11.90 -20.01
C ASP A 103 16.74 10.85 -20.66
N PHE A 104 16.34 11.06 -21.92
CA PHE A 104 15.83 9.96 -22.76
C PHE A 104 17.01 9.09 -23.20
N LEU A 105 17.60 8.36 -22.25
CA LEU A 105 18.50 7.26 -22.58
C LEU A 105 17.69 6.17 -23.29
N SER A 106 18.28 5.66 -24.37
CA SER A 106 17.74 4.60 -25.22
C SER A 106 17.20 3.42 -24.40
N LEU A 107 16.13 2.81 -24.89
CA LEU A 107 15.41 1.66 -24.33
C LEU A 107 16.27 0.40 -24.04
N GLU A 108 17.57 0.43 -24.30
CA GLU A 108 18.44 -0.76 -24.28
C GLU A 108 19.21 -0.95 -22.97
N GLU A 109 19.35 0.06 -22.11
CA GLU A 109 20.03 -0.11 -20.82
C GLU A 109 19.29 0.66 -19.73
N VAL A 110 18.26 0.04 -19.14
CA VAL A 110 17.71 0.51 -17.86
C VAL A 110 18.73 0.09 -16.80
N PRO A 111 19.56 0.99 -16.24
CA PRO A 111 20.45 0.60 -15.15
C PRO A 111 19.61 0.04 -14.00
N PRO A 112 20.13 -0.97 -13.26
CA PRO A 112 19.43 -1.49 -12.09
C PRO A 112 19.04 -0.33 -11.19
N ALA A 113 17.79 -0.34 -10.72
CA ALA A 113 17.27 0.69 -9.86
C ALA A 113 18.29 0.90 -8.71
N PRO A 114 18.78 2.14 -8.47
CA PRO A 114 19.81 2.35 -7.47
C PRO A 114 19.42 1.75 -6.11
N SER A 115 20.41 1.42 -5.29
CA SER A 115 20.23 0.68 -4.04
C SER A 115 19.30 1.33 -3.00
N GLY A 116 18.83 2.57 -3.21
CA GLY A 116 17.84 3.27 -2.39
C GLY A 116 16.37 3.20 -2.86
N TYR A 117 16.08 2.46 -3.95
CA TYR A 117 14.74 2.43 -4.55
C TYR A 117 13.81 1.33 -4.02
N ASN A 118 14.36 0.35 -3.29
CA ASN A 118 13.54 -0.70 -2.67
C ASN A 118 12.61 -0.09 -1.62
N ASN A 119 11.36 -0.55 -1.60
CA ASN A 119 10.33 -0.09 -0.65
C ASN A 119 10.17 1.44 -0.63
N SER A 120 10.12 2.08 -1.81
CA SER A 120 9.98 3.52 -1.94
C SER A 120 8.79 3.94 -2.81
N ILE A 121 8.17 5.07 -2.47
CA ILE A 121 7.20 5.75 -3.34
C ILE A 121 7.96 6.72 -4.24
N GLN A 122 7.90 6.49 -5.55
CA GLN A 122 8.54 7.35 -6.55
C GLN A 122 7.52 8.28 -7.19
N ILE A 123 7.78 9.59 -7.13
CA ILE A 123 6.89 10.60 -7.70
C ILE A 123 7.66 11.38 -8.75
N ARG A 124 7.19 11.26 -10.00
CA ARG A 124 7.73 11.98 -11.16
C ARG A 124 6.90 13.23 -11.41
N GLU A 125 7.58 14.36 -11.51
CA GLU A 125 7.05 15.65 -12.01
C GLU A 125 5.78 16.21 -11.31
N ASN A 126 5.23 15.56 -10.29
CA ASN A 126 4.06 16.01 -9.52
C ASN A 126 4.46 16.49 -8.11
N ARG A 127 4.85 17.76 -8.01
CA ARG A 127 5.37 18.33 -6.76
C ARG A 127 4.34 18.35 -5.62
N LYS A 128 3.05 18.46 -5.95
CA LYS A 128 1.94 18.43 -4.98
C LYS A 128 1.85 17.05 -4.33
N ALA A 129 1.83 15.99 -5.15
CA ALA A 129 1.86 14.61 -4.68
C ALA A 129 3.10 14.30 -3.84
N TYR A 130 4.29 14.76 -4.26
CA TYR A 130 5.52 14.56 -3.48
C TYR A 130 5.45 15.16 -2.08
N ARG A 131 5.01 16.42 -1.98
CA ARG A 131 4.86 17.09 -0.68
C ARG A 131 3.80 16.41 0.20
N TYR A 132 2.72 15.94 -0.41
CA TYR A 132 1.65 15.20 0.27
C TYR A 132 2.18 13.91 0.90
N TRP A 133 2.78 13.03 0.10
CA TRP A 133 3.32 11.76 0.56
C TRP A 133 4.45 11.94 1.57
N LYS A 134 5.33 12.92 1.38
CA LYS A 134 6.38 13.26 2.35
C LYS A 134 5.80 13.71 3.70
N ARG A 135 4.66 14.41 3.71
CA ARG A 135 3.98 14.81 4.95
C ARG A 135 3.35 13.61 5.65
N LEU A 136 2.71 12.71 4.90
CA LEU A 136 2.15 11.48 5.45
C LEU A 136 3.23 10.59 6.08
N ALA A 137 4.34 10.37 5.37
CA ALA A 137 5.45 9.51 5.80
C ALA A 137 6.14 10.00 7.10
N ARG A 138 6.06 11.30 7.40
CA ARG A 138 6.61 11.87 8.64
C ARG A 138 5.78 11.57 9.89
N ARG A 139 4.50 11.26 9.72
CA ARG A 139 3.54 11.12 10.82
C ARG A 139 2.98 9.71 10.94
N ASN A 140 3.07 8.93 9.88
CA ASN A 140 2.44 7.62 9.78
C ASN A 140 3.43 6.61 9.24
N THR A 141 3.28 5.37 9.69
CA THR A 141 3.83 4.22 8.95
C THR A 141 3.04 4.06 7.67
N ILE A 142 3.75 4.00 6.54
CA ILE A 142 3.15 3.71 5.24
C ILE A 142 3.50 2.26 4.90
N VAL A 143 2.50 1.49 4.50
CA VAL A 143 2.65 0.10 4.03
C VAL A 143 2.14 0.02 2.60
N THR A 144 2.94 -0.58 1.72
CA THR A 144 2.47 -1.00 0.41
C THR A 144 2.03 -2.44 0.47
N THR A 145 0.85 -2.74 -0.08
CA THR A 145 0.30 -4.09 -0.04
C THR A 145 1.05 -4.99 -1.01
N ALA A 146 1.16 -6.26 -0.64
CA ALA A 146 1.74 -7.30 -1.47
C ALA A 146 0.79 -7.72 -2.60
N MET A 147 0.47 -6.80 -3.51
CA MET A 147 -0.41 -7.02 -4.66
C MET A 147 -1.73 -7.72 -4.25
N CYS A 148 -2.01 -8.90 -4.80
CA CYS A 148 -3.20 -9.73 -4.54
C CYS A 148 -3.28 -10.33 -3.11
N SER A 149 -2.60 -9.73 -2.13
CA SER A 149 -2.50 -10.25 -0.74
C SER A 149 -3.25 -9.38 0.27
N THR A 150 -4.29 -8.70 -0.20
CA THR A 150 -5.30 -8.03 0.61
C THR A 150 -6.51 -8.94 0.66
N PHE A 151 -6.93 -9.38 1.85
CA PHE A 151 -8.02 -10.34 2.00
C PHE A 151 -9.16 -9.74 2.80
N LYS A 152 -10.35 -9.65 2.22
CA LYS A 152 -11.54 -9.20 2.95
C LYS A 152 -11.88 -10.19 4.06
N MET A 153 -12.17 -9.67 5.25
CA MET A 153 -12.58 -10.49 6.39
C MET A 153 -13.87 -11.27 6.06
N GLY A 154 -13.98 -12.49 6.59
CA GLY A 154 -15.08 -13.41 6.30
C GLY A 154 -14.89 -14.25 5.03
N THR A 155 -13.76 -14.10 4.34
CA THR A 155 -13.36 -15.01 3.25
C THR A 155 -12.51 -16.15 3.79
N GLU A 156 -12.51 -17.30 3.08
CA GLU A 156 -11.69 -18.46 3.44
C GLU A 156 -10.19 -18.14 3.51
N TYR A 157 -9.72 -17.20 2.69
CA TYR A 157 -8.33 -16.78 2.66
C TYR A 157 -7.93 -15.95 3.87
N ALA A 158 -8.81 -15.04 4.32
CA ALA A 158 -8.56 -14.27 5.54
C ALA A 158 -8.47 -15.19 6.76
N ASP A 159 -9.32 -16.22 6.85
CA ASP A 159 -9.33 -17.17 7.96
C ASP A 159 -8.01 -17.95 8.11
N LEU A 160 -7.27 -18.15 7.02
CA LEU A 160 -5.97 -18.84 7.08
C LEU A 160 -4.91 -18.05 7.86
N PHE A 161 -5.05 -16.73 8.00
CA PHE A 161 -4.15 -15.87 8.79
C PHE A 161 -4.53 -15.81 10.27
N LEU A 162 -5.74 -16.24 10.62
CA LEU A 162 -6.31 -16.09 11.97
C LEU A 162 -6.26 -17.38 12.79
N ARG A 163 -5.87 -18.50 12.17
CA ARG A 163 -5.75 -19.84 12.78
C ARG A 163 -4.31 -20.13 13.19
#